data_AF-S7MVE1-F1
#
_entry.id   AF-S7MVE1-F1
#
_cell.length_a   1.000
_cell.length_b   1.000
_cell.length_c   1.000
_cell.angle_alpha   90.00
_cell.angle_beta   90.00
_cell.angle_gamma   90.00
#
_symmetry.space_group_name_H-M   'P 1'
#
loop_
_entity.id
_entity.type
_entity.pdbx_description
1 polymer ?
#
loop_
_entity_poly.entity_id
_entity_poly.type
_entity_poly.pdbx_seq_one_letter_code
_entity_poly.pdbx_strand_id
1 'polypeptide(L)'
;MEQAAVPMEFPAASAHRGRVHMLGLLLAVFLLTFWIPPTAAGFAIVSNGVVQGKDVILCLCNIPPDVIGFIWYKGIGMKYFDFIGSRAWNYSEYLTGPSYSHRVLISPEGPLIIRNATARDDGVYAVVAVLPKSRIVKGFGWLRVYRPKSVSKILASNTTVTENEDVVDLTCHTHEFHKLDFHCSKSADQGEDEAIP
;
A
#
# COMPACT_ATOMS: atom_id res chain seq x y z
N MET A 1 64.55 21.56 -61.77
CA MET A 1 63.13 21.17 -61.86
C MET A 1 62.91 20.29 -60.65
N GLU A 2 62.13 20.68 -59.65
CA GLU A 2 60.67 20.84 -59.71
C GLU A 2 60.22 21.54 -58.41
N GLN A 3 59.23 22.44 -58.51
CA GLN A 3 58.60 23.10 -57.36
C GLN A 3 57.66 22.11 -56.66
N ALA A 4 57.59 22.15 -55.33
CA ALA A 4 56.48 21.56 -54.59
C ALA A 4 56.04 22.45 -53.42
N ALA A 5 54.87 23.06 -53.64
CA ALA A 5 53.83 23.56 -52.73
C ALA A 5 54.17 23.87 -51.26
N VAL A 6 53.90 25.12 -50.88
CA VAL A 6 53.68 25.53 -49.49
C VAL A 6 52.37 24.89 -48.98
N PRO A 7 52.34 24.21 -47.83
CA PRO A 7 51.09 23.75 -47.24
C PRO A 7 50.35 24.94 -46.64
N MET A 8 49.08 25.09 -47.01
CA MET A 8 48.16 26.08 -46.46
C MET A 8 47.77 25.65 -45.04
N GLU A 9 48.24 26.39 -44.03
CA GLU A 9 47.91 26.13 -42.63
C GLU A 9 46.58 26.79 -42.29
N PHE A 10 45.51 26.00 -42.19
CA PHE A 10 44.22 26.45 -41.68
C PHE A 10 44.28 26.56 -40.15
N PRO A 11 43.87 27.69 -39.54
CA PRO A 11 43.79 27.78 -38.09
C PRO A 11 42.69 26.84 -37.60
N ALA A 12 43.08 25.83 -36.83
CA ALA A 12 42.15 24.95 -36.14
C ALA A 12 41.31 25.78 -35.16
N ALA A 13 40.02 25.97 -35.50
CA ALA A 13 39.04 26.54 -34.58
C ALA A 13 39.01 25.74 -33.28
N SER A 14 39.07 26.44 -32.15
CA SER A 14 39.30 25.85 -30.84
C SER A 14 38.13 24.95 -30.39
N ALA A 15 38.38 23.64 -30.34
CA ALA A 15 37.47 22.63 -29.78
C ALA A 15 37.37 22.70 -28.23
N HIS A 16 37.87 23.77 -27.60
CA HIS A 16 37.96 23.87 -26.15
C HIS A 16 36.64 24.20 -25.45
N ARG A 17 35.69 24.85 -26.15
CA ARG A 17 34.45 25.35 -25.53
C ARG A 17 33.39 24.27 -25.30
N GLY A 18 33.36 23.22 -26.12
CA GLY A 18 32.44 22.08 -25.96
C GLY A 18 32.87 21.09 -24.88
N ARG A 19 34.18 20.96 -24.64
CA ARG A 19 34.75 19.98 -23.71
C ARG A 19 34.48 20.31 -22.24
N VAL A 20 34.48 21.60 -21.88
CA VAL A 20 34.17 22.07 -20.52
C VAL A 20 32.68 21.85 -20.19
N HIS A 21 31.80 22.03 -21.18
CA HIS A 21 30.36 21.84 -21.03
C HIS A 21 30.00 20.36 -20.84
N MET A 22 30.66 19.46 -21.58
CA MET A 22 30.49 18.00 -21.43
C MET A 22 31.09 17.49 -20.12
N LEU A 23 32.22 18.03 -19.68
CA LEU A 23 32.84 17.66 -18.40
C LEU A 23 31.97 18.11 -17.22
N GLY A 24 31.44 19.34 -17.25
CA GLY A 24 30.52 19.83 -16.22
C GLY A 24 29.22 19.01 -16.16
N LEU A 25 28.67 18.63 -17.32
CA LEU A 25 27.48 17.77 -17.40
C LEU A 25 27.77 16.36 -16.85
N LEU A 26 28.91 15.74 -17.20
CA LEU A 26 29.33 14.45 -16.66
C LEU A 26 29.51 14.48 -15.14
N LEU A 27 30.09 15.56 -14.61
CA LEU A 27 30.29 15.76 -13.18
C LEU A 27 28.95 15.91 -12.44
N ALA A 28 28.00 16.65 -13.01
CA ALA A 28 26.65 16.77 -12.47
C ALA A 28 25.91 15.42 -12.46
N VAL A 29 26.01 14.64 -13.55
CA VAL A 29 25.43 13.29 -13.63
C VAL A 29 26.06 12.35 -12.59
N PHE A 30 27.37 12.41 -12.40
CA PHE A 30 28.07 11.59 -11.40
C PHE A 30 27.63 11.93 -9.97
N LEU A 31 27.51 13.23 -9.63
CA LEU A 31 27.02 13.69 -8.33
C LEU A 31 25.56 13.28 -8.09
N LEU A 32 24.69 13.34 -9.11
CA LEU A 32 23.31 12.87 -9.02
C LEU A 32 23.23 11.37 -8.74
N THR A 33 24.06 10.54 -9.38
CA THR A 33 24.09 9.10 -9.10
C THR A 33 24.65 8.75 -7.72
N PHE A 34 25.54 9.58 -7.16
CA PHE A 34 26.08 9.39 -5.82
C PHE A 34 25.09 9.80 -4.71
N TRP A 35 24.21 10.77 -5.00
CA TRP A 35 23.19 11.24 -4.06
C TRP A 35 21.89 10.45 -4.07
N ILE A 36 21.70 9.53 -5.01
CA ILE A 36 20.64 8.54 -4.94
C ILE A 36 21.26 7.31 -4.29
N PRO A 37 21.20 7.15 -2.95
CA PRO A 37 21.58 5.88 -2.34
C PRO A 37 20.74 4.80 -3.02
N PRO A 38 21.34 3.69 -3.47
CA PRO A 38 20.56 2.60 -4.01
C PRO A 38 19.56 2.18 -2.93
N THR A 39 18.27 2.43 -3.18
CA THR A 39 17.20 1.90 -2.34
C THR A 39 17.20 0.40 -2.57
N ALA A 40 18.09 -0.32 -1.89
CA ALA A 40 18.02 -1.76 -1.78
C ALA A 40 16.70 -2.05 -1.07
N ALA A 41 15.67 -2.36 -1.85
CA ALA A 41 14.37 -2.70 -1.32
C ALA A 41 14.56 -3.97 -0.48
N GLY A 42 14.34 -3.84 0.84
CA GLY A 42 14.52 -4.94 1.77
C GLY A 42 13.48 -6.04 1.56
N PHE A 43 13.82 -7.27 1.95
CA PHE A 43 12.86 -8.36 2.07
C PHE A 43 11.70 -7.92 2.97
N ALA A 44 10.47 -7.99 2.48
CA ALA A 44 9.30 -7.49 3.20
C ALA A 44 8.03 -8.27 2.84
N ILE A 45 6.99 -8.06 3.65
CA ILE A 45 5.64 -8.53 3.36
C ILE A 45 4.89 -7.36 2.72
N VAL A 46 4.22 -7.63 1.60
CA VAL A 46 3.37 -6.63 0.94
C VAL A 46 2.15 -6.37 1.84
N SER A 47 2.06 -5.15 2.37
CA SER A 47 0.91 -4.74 3.19
C SER A 47 -0.39 -4.87 2.40
N ASN A 48 -1.40 -5.48 3.03
CA ASN A 48 -2.65 -5.83 2.37
C ASN A 48 -3.88 -5.41 3.18
N GLY A 49 -4.97 -5.12 2.49
CA GLY A 49 -6.26 -4.78 3.08
C GLY A 49 -7.32 -5.78 2.63
N VAL A 50 -8.06 -6.37 3.56
CA VAL A 50 -9.10 -7.35 3.25
C VAL A 50 -10.38 -7.06 4.02
N VAL A 51 -11.54 -7.32 3.40
CA VAL A 51 -12.82 -7.27 4.11
C VAL A 51 -12.99 -8.55 4.94
N GLN A 52 -13.44 -8.40 6.18
CA GLN A 52 -13.75 -9.53 7.07
C GLN A 52 -14.65 -10.54 6.35
N GLY A 53 -14.33 -11.83 6.48
CA GLY A 53 -15.04 -12.91 5.77
C GLY A 53 -14.35 -13.39 4.51
N LYS A 54 -13.37 -12.65 3.97
CA LYS A 54 -12.65 -12.98 2.73
C LYS A 54 -11.29 -13.58 3.01
N ASP A 55 -10.78 -14.33 2.03
CA ASP A 55 -9.44 -14.88 2.07
C ASP A 55 -8.41 -13.79 1.71
N VAL A 56 -7.25 -13.82 2.35
CA VAL A 56 -6.14 -12.90 2.07
C VAL A 56 -4.83 -13.67 1.94
N ILE A 57 -3.97 -13.16 1.06
CA ILE A 57 -2.61 -13.67 0.84
C ILE A 57 -1.64 -12.56 1.24
N LEU A 58 -0.72 -12.89 2.14
CA LEU A 58 0.41 -12.05 2.51
C LEU A 58 1.59 -12.42 1.60
N CYS A 59 1.72 -11.66 0.51
CA CYS A 59 2.79 -11.85 -0.46
C CYS A 59 4.12 -11.30 0.07
N LEU A 60 5.21 -11.88 -0.43
CA LEU A 60 6.57 -11.46 -0.09
C LEU A 60 7.19 -10.71 -1.27
N CYS A 61 7.97 -9.66 -0.98
CA CYS A 61 8.76 -8.95 -1.99
C CYS A 61 10.25 -8.98 -1.60
N ASN A 62 11.11 -8.88 -2.62
CA ASN A 62 12.58 -8.96 -2.47
C ASN A 62 13.04 -10.20 -1.69
N ILE A 63 12.45 -11.35 -2.02
CA ILE A 63 12.82 -12.65 -1.42
C ILE A 63 14.31 -12.90 -1.73
N PRO A 64 15.14 -13.19 -0.71
CA PRO A 64 16.53 -13.54 -0.96
C PRO A 64 16.66 -14.78 -1.86
N PRO A 65 17.74 -14.90 -2.65
CA PRO A 65 18.01 -16.14 -3.35
C PRO A 65 18.30 -17.28 -2.36
N ASP A 66 18.13 -18.53 -2.82
CA ASP A 66 18.50 -19.76 -2.12
C ASP A 66 17.78 -19.98 -0.77
N VAL A 67 16.60 -19.40 -0.56
CA VAL A 67 15.81 -19.63 0.66
C VAL A 67 15.44 -21.11 0.77
N ILE A 68 15.73 -21.70 1.92
CA ILE A 68 15.46 -23.11 2.23
C ILE A 68 14.22 -23.29 3.11
N GLY A 69 13.63 -22.19 3.59
CA GLY A 69 12.37 -22.23 4.34
C GLY A 69 11.94 -20.88 4.89
N PHE A 70 10.69 -20.83 5.34
CA PHE A 70 10.07 -19.65 5.92
C PHE A 70 9.51 -19.93 7.31
N ILE A 71 9.59 -18.93 8.19
CA ILE A 71 9.02 -18.96 9.54
C ILE A 71 8.14 -17.73 9.70
N TRP A 72 6.88 -17.93 10.09
CA TRP A 72 5.88 -16.88 10.20
C TRP A 72 5.51 -16.58 11.65
N TYR A 73 5.36 -15.29 11.94
CA TYR A 73 4.97 -14.77 13.24
C TYR A 73 3.88 -13.72 13.11
N LYS A 74 3.00 -13.67 14.11
CA LYS A 74 2.01 -12.62 14.28
C LYS A 74 2.55 -11.57 15.24
N GLY A 75 3.00 -10.44 14.72
CA GLY A 75 3.59 -9.34 15.47
C GLY A 75 5.09 -9.15 15.23
N ILE A 76 5.62 -8.02 15.71
CA ILE A 76 7.02 -7.61 15.50
C ILE A 76 7.97 -8.35 16.46
N GLY A 77 7.46 -8.79 17.62
CA GLY A 77 8.26 -9.39 18.69
C GLY A 77 8.87 -10.74 18.33
N MET A 78 8.27 -11.47 17.39
CA MET A 78 8.71 -12.81 16.96
C MET A 78 8.94 -13.76 18.14
N LYS A 79 8.12 -13.64 19.20
CA LYS A 79 8.22 -14.46 20.40
C LYS A 79 7.60 -15.83 20.16
N TYR A 80 7.82 -16.76 21.09
CA TYR A 80 7.21 -18.10 21.03
C TYR A 80 5.69 -18.05 20.85
N PHE A 81 4.98 -17.19 21.58
CA PHE A 81 3.53 -17.04 21.46
C PHE A 81 3.06 -16.36 20.16
N ASP A 82 3.97 -15.69 19.45
CA ASP A 82 3.70 -15.07 18.16
C ASP A 82 3.89 -16.08 17.01
N PHE A 83 4.54 -17.22 17.25
CA PHE A 83 4.88 -18.20 16.22
C PHE A 83 3.60 -18.80 15.62
N ILE A 84 3.43 -18.61 14.31
CA ILE A 84 2.32 -19.17 13.53
C ILE A 84 2.72 -20.55 13.01
N GLY A 85 3.89 -20.65 12.40
CA GLY A 85 4.39 -21.90 11.85
C GLY A 85 5.59 -21.70 10.93
N SER A 86 6.20 -22.81 10.52
CA SER A 86 7.33 -22.81 9.61
C SER A 86 7.20 -23.89 8.55
N ARG A 87 7.71 -23.61 7.35
CA ARG A 87 7.75 -24.56 6.26
C ARG A 87 9.09 -24.50 5.55
N ALA A 88 9.75 -25.64 5.48
CA ALA A 88 10.97 -25.80 4.71
C ALA A 88 10.63 -26.17 3.26
N TRP A 89 11.49 -25.76 2.32
CA TRP A 89 11.28 -26.01 0.89
C TRP A 89 11.30 -27.50 0.54
N ASN A 90 12.24 -28.25 1.12
CA ASN A 90 12.48 -29.67 0.80
C ASN A 90 11.59 -30.66 1.56
N TYR A 91 10.70 -30.19 2.44
CA TYR A 91 9.86 -31.04 3.27
C TYR A 91 8.38 -30.74 3.03
N SER A 92 7.58 -31.79 2.89
CA SER A 92 6.13 -31.67 2.77
C SER A 92 5.48 -31.22 4.07
N GLU A 93 6.07 -31.59 5.20
CA GLU A 93 5.60 -31.29 6.55
C GLU A 93 5.84 -29.82 6.93
N TYR A 94 4.91 -29.28 7.71
CA TYR A 94 5.01 -27.94 8.28
C TYR A 94 4.85 -28.03 9.79
N LEU A 95 5.57 -27.16 10.51
CA LEU A 95 5.43 -27.02 11.95
C LEU A 95 4.45 -25.90 12.25
N THR A 96 3.58 -26.12 13.24
CA THR A 96 2.62 -25.12 13.71
C THR A 96 3.04 -24.59 15.07
N GLY A 97 2.72 -23.33 15.32
CA GLY A 97 3.01 -22.65 16.58
C GLY A 97 1.75 -22.31 17.39
N PRO A 98 1.92 -21.67 18.56
CA PRO A 98 0.81 -21.25 19.41
C PRO A 98 -0.15 -20.26 18.75
N SER A 99 0.33 -19.46 17.80
CA SER A 99 -0.49 -18.50 17.04
C SER A 99 -1.12 -19.12 15.79
N TYR A 100 -0.93 -20.43 15.56
CA TYR A 100 -1.52 -21.13 14.43
C TYR A 100 -3.06 -21.14 14.52
N SER A 101 -3.70 -20.98 13.37
CA SER A 101 -5.13 -21.21 13.21
C SER A 101 -5.32 -22.14 12.02
N HIS A 102 -6.28 -23.07 12.10
CA HIS A 102 -6.62 -23.97 10.98
C HIS A 102 -7.05 -23.24 9.69
N ARG A 103 -7.28 -21.92 9.77
CA ARG A 103 -7.55 -21.04 8.63
C ARG A 103 -6.29 -20.64 7.87
N VAL A 104 -5.11 -20.87 8.44
CA VAL A 104 -3.83 -20.42 7.91
C VAL A 104 -3.17 -21.55 7.13
N LEU A 105 -2.64 -21.23 5.95
CA LEU A 105 -1.83 -22.11 5.14
C LEU A 105 -0.50 -21.42 4.81
N ILE A 106 0.60 -22.10 5.14
CA ILE A 106 1.96 -21.66 4.82
C ILE A 106 2.38 -22.36 3.53
N SER A 107 2.58 -21.59 2.46
CA SER A 107 3.06 -22.14 1.19
C SER A 107 4.58 -22.37 1.26
N PRO A 108 5.11 -23.45 0.64
CA PRO A 108 6.56 -23.68 0.53
C PRO A 108 7.31 -22.50 -0.10
N GLU A 109 6.66 -21.81 -1.02
CA GLU A 109 7.17 -20.65 -1.75
C GLU A 109 7.22 -19.38 -0.89
N GLY A 110 6.64 -19.42 0.31
CA GLY A 110 6.74 -18.37 1.31
C GLY A 110 5.43 -17.67 1.67
N PRO A 111 4.52 -17.33 0.72
CA PRO A 111 3.29 -16.62 1.05
C PRO A 111 2.46 -17.29 2.15
N LEU A 112 1.86 -16.46 3.00
CA LEU A 112 0.91 -16.88 4.03
C LEU A 112 -0.52 -16.63 3.55
N ILE A 113 -1.35 -17.67 3.53
CA ILE A 113 -2.76 -17.57 3.17
C ILE A 113 -3.58 -17.64 4.45
N ILE A 114 -4.46 -16.67 4.68
CA ILE A 114 -5.41 -16.66 5.79
C ILE A 114 -6.81 -16.70 5.20
N ARG A 115 -7.51 -17.82 5.43
CA ARG A 115 -8.89 -18.00 4.98
C ARG A 115 -9.87 -17.32 5.93
N ASN A 116 -10.93 -16.74 5.38
CA ASN A 116 -12.00 -16.11 6.14
C ASN A 116 -11.44 -15.15 7.23
N ALA A 117 -10.79 -14.08 6.79
CA ALA A 117 -10.12 -13.13 7.66
C ALA A 117 -11.09 -12.51 8.67
N THR A 118 -10.62 -12.32 9.91
CA THR A 118 -11.38 -11.76 11.03
C THR A 118 -10.72 -10.50 11.55
N ALA A 119 -11.45 -9.68 12.31
CA ALA A 119 -10.86 -8.50 12.95
C ALA A 119 -9.69 -8.84 13.90
N ARG A 120 -9.57 -10.09 14.36
CA ARG A 120 -8.41 -10.54 15.16
C ARG A 120 -7.16 -10.72 14.32
N ASP A 121 -7.28 -10.89 13.01
CA ASP A 121 -6.17 -11.06 12.09
C ASP A 121 -5.55 -9.72 11.66
N ASP A 122 -6.13 -8.59 12.03
CA ASP A 122 -5.52 -7.27 11.82
C ASP A 122 -4.22 -7.13 12.63
N GLY A 123 -3.19 -6.59 12.00
CA GLY A 123 -1.95 -6.22 12.66
C GLY A 123 -0.71 -6.47 11.82
N VAL A 124 0.44 -6.37 12.48
CA VAL A 124 1.75 -6.63 11.87
C VAL A 124 2.02 -8.12 11.83
N TYR A 125 2.58 -8.57 10.72
CA TYR A 125 3.14 -9.90 10.56
C TYR A 125 4.64 -9.79 10.32
N ALA A 126 5.36 -10.81 10.75
CA ALA A 126 6.79 -10.96 10.48
C ALA A 126 7.05 -12.31 9.82
N VAL A 127 8.00 -12.33 8.90
CA VAL A 127 8.46 -13.52 8.20
C VAL A 127 9.98 -13.59 8.28
N VAL A 128 10.50 -14.79 8.51
CA VAL A 128 11.93 -15.07 8.46
C VAL A 128 12.19 -15.98 7.28
N ALA A 129 12.98 -15.49 6.33
CA ALA A 129 13.56 -16.32 5.28
C ALA A 129 14.84 -16.95 5.84
N VAL A 130 14.89 -18.28 5.85
CA VAL A 130 16.06 -19.06 6.28
C VAL A 130 16.88 -19.42 5.05
N LEU A 131 18.16 -19.09 5.07
CA LEU A 131 19.14 -19.35 4.01
C LEU A 131 20.10 -20.48 4.46
N PRO A 132 20.90 -21.02 3.53
CA PRO A 132 21.92 -22.01 3.86
C PRO A 132 22.85 -21.53 4.97
N LYS A 133 23.36 -22.48 5.76
CA LYS A 133 24.21 -22.21 6.93
C LYS A 133 23.49 -21.37 8.02
N SER A 134 22.17 -21.52 8.12
CA SER A 134 21.34 -20.91 9.16
C SER A 134 21.36 -19.37 9.18
N ARG A 135 21.70 -18.75 8.05
CA ARG A 135 21.55 -17.31 7.88
C ARG A 135 20.07 -16.97 7.80
N ILE A 136 19.69 -15.80 8.31
CA ILE A 136 18.29 -15.37 8.29
C ILE A 136 18.15 -13.94 7.77
N VAL A 137 17.06 -13.69 7.05
CA VAL A 137 16.62 -12.34 6.65
C VAL A 137 15.18 -12.19 7.12
N LYS A 138 14.85 -11.02 7.68
CA LYS A 138 13.54 -10.73 8.25
C LYS A 138 12.77 -9.77 7.36
N GLY A 139 11.47 -10.02 7.21
CA GLY A 139 10.53 -9.14 6.54
C GLY A 139 9.33 -8.87 7.41
N PHE A 140 8.72 -7.70 7.21
CA PHE A 140 7.55 -7.24 7.96
C PHE A 140 6.51 -6.67 7.02
N GLY A 141 5.25 -6.68 7.45
CA GLY A 141 4.17 -5.99 6.74
C GLY A 141 2.89 -5.98 7.57
N TRP A 142 1.94 -5.15 7.14
CA TRP A 142 0.68 -4.94 7.85
C TRP A 142 -0.48 -5.60 7.11
N LEU A 143 -1.32 -6.33 7.83
CA LEU A 143 -2.63 -6.78 7.36
C LEU A 143 -3.72 -5.92 8.02
N ARG A 144 -4.50 -5.21 7.21
CA ARG A 144 -5.66 -4.46 7.68
C ARG A 144 -6.96 -5.20 7.35
N VAL A 145 -7.81 -5.43 8.34
CA VAL A 145 -9.09 -6.13 8.16
C VAL A 145 -10.26 -5.18 8.37
N TYR A 146 -11.00 -4.91 7.30
CA TYR A 146 -12.15 -4.01 7.30
C TYR A 146 -13.42 -4.78 7.62
N ARG A 147 -14.19 -4.32 8.62
CA ARG A 147 -15.52 -4.87 8.85
C ARG A 147 -16.48 -4.35 7.77
N PRO A 148 -17.31 -5.21 7.16
CA PRO A 148 -18.41 -4.75 6.33
C PRO A 148 -19.28 -3.82 7.17
N LYS A 149 -19.42 -2.56 6.74
CA LYS A 149 -20.44 -1.68 7.32
C LYS A 149 -21.80 -2.17 6.83
N SER A 150 -22.76 -2.25 7.75
CA SER A 150 -24.16 -2.48 7.39
C SER A 150 -24.60 -1.39 6.42
N VAL A 151 -25.30 -1.76 5.34
CA VAL A 151 -25.93 -0.80 4.43
C VAL A 151 -26.93 0.02 5.24
N SER A 152 -26.76 1.34 5.25
CA SER A 152 -27.71 2.26 5.85
C SER A 152 -28.98 2.32 5.03
N LYS A 153 -30.15 2.28 5.67
CA LYS A 153 -31.43 2.56 5.03
C LYS A 153 -31.91 3.94 5.45
N ILE A 154 -32.24 4.78 4.48
CA ILE A 154 -32.89 6.07 4.75
C ILE A 154 -34.39 5.83 4.66
N LEU A 155 -35.11 6.19 5.72
CA LEU A 155 -36.56 6.17 5.78
C LEU A 155 -37.06 7.62 5.89
N ALA A 156 -38.15 7.93 5.22
CA ALA A 156 -38.85 9.20 5.37
C ALA A 156 -40.12 8.99 6.19
N SER A 157 -40.50 9.95 7.03
CA SER A 157 -41.79 9.92 7.73
C SER A 157 -42.97 9.94 6.75
N ASN A 158 -42.83 10.69 5.65
CA ASN A 158 -43.82 10.78 4.57
C ASN A 158 -43.10 11.04 3.23
N THR A 159 -43.61 10.44 2.14
CA THR A 159 -43.08 10.59 0.78
C THR A 159 -43.96 11.48 -0.11
N THR A 160 -45.15 11.83 0.35
CA THR A 160 -46.09 12.73 -0.33
C THR A 160 -46.33 13.93 0.57
N VAL A 161 -45.77 15.07 0.20
CA VAL A 161 -45.80 16.29 1.02
C VAL A 161 -46.17 17.51 0.21
N THR A 162 -46.80 18.46 0.90
CA THR A 162 -47.19 19.76 0.38
C THR A 162 -46.12 20.78 0.75
N GLU A 163 -45.69 21.55 -0.24
CA GLU A 163 -44.64 22.55 -0.06
C GLU A 163 -45.05 23.55 1.04
N ASN A 164 -44.12 23.81 1.96
CA ASN A 164 -44.27 24.82 3.00
C ASN A 164 -45.39 24.58 4.03
N GLU A 165 -45.94 23.36 4.09
CA GLU A 165 -46.91 22.93 5.10
C GLU A 165 -46.40 21.73 5.90
N ASP A 166 -45.80 20.74 5.22
CA ASP A 166 -45.40 19.48 5.83
C ASP A 166 -43.93 19.46 6.25
N VAL A 167 -43.64 18.79 7.38
CA VAL A 167 -42.28 18.49 7.84
C VAL A 167 -41.97 17.01 7.60
N VAL A 168 -40.83 16.72 6.98
CA VAL A 168 -40.37 15.35 6.73
C VAL A 168 -39.16 15.03 7.60
N ASP A 169 -39.28 13.97 8.40
CA ASP A 169 -38.17 13.41 9.16
C ASP A 169 -37.50 12.32 8.32
N LEU A 170 -36.24 12.53 7.95
CA LEU A 170 -35.40 11.51 7.33
C LEU A 170 -34.63 10.77 8.40
N THR A 171 -34.95 9.50 8.62
CA THR A 171 -34.24 8.67 9.59
C THR A 171 -33.23 7.77 8.87
N CYS A 172 -31.95 7.95 9.19
CA CYS A 172 -30.89 7.02 8.78
C CYS A 172 -30.84 5.85 9.75
N HIS A 173 -31.24 4.66 9.30
CA HIS A 173 -31.09 3.43 10.04
C HIS A 173 -29.77 2.75 9.67
N THR A 174 -28.82 2.82 10.59
CA THR A 174 -27.58 2.04 10.60
C THR A 174 -27.58 1.07 11.78
N HIS A 175 -26.80 -0.02 11.71
CA HIS A 175 -26.63 -0.91 12.87
C HIS A 175 -25.95 -0.23 14.07
N GLU A 176 -25.28 0.90 13.85
CA GLU A 176 -24.82 1.83 14.88
C GLU A 176 -25.77 3.04 14.89
N PHE A 177 -26.59 3.19 15.93
CA PHE A 177 -27.70 4.15 16.00
C PHE A 177 -27.23 5.61 15.91
N HIS A 178 -27.30 6.22 14.72
CA HIS A 178 -27.08 7.66 14.53
C HIS A 178 -28.29 8.29 13.84
N LYS A 179 -29.02 9.17 14.53
CA LYS A 179 -30.14 9.95 13.99
C LYS A 179 -29.60 11.28 13.42
N LEU A 180 -29.93 11.58 12.18
CA LEU A 180 -29.65 12.85 11.51
C LEU A 180 -30.99 13.47 11.13
N ASP A 181 -31.38 14.56 11.80
CA ASP A 181 -32.61 15.27 11.51
C ASP A 181 -32.32 16.40 10.50
N PHE A 182 -33.02 16.38 9.36
CA PHE A 182 -32.93 17.42 8.34
C PHE A 182 -34.17 18.30 8.40
N HIS A 183 -33.98 19.62 8.53
CA HIS A 183 -35.07 20.58 8.53
C HIS A 183 -35.01 21.42 7.24
N CYS A 184 -36.00 21.26 6.37
CA CYS A 184 -36.20 22.18 5.25
C CYS A 184 -37.04 23.37 5.74
N SER A 185 -36.48 24.57 5.66
CA SER A 185 -37.19 25.82 5.93
C SER A 185 -37.23 26.69 4.67
N LYS A 186 -38.30 27.49 4.55
CA LYS A 186 -38.53 28.43 3.46
C LYS A 186 -37.38 29.44 3.36
N SER A 187 -36.84 29.67 2.16
CA SER A 187 -36.12 30.92 1.89
C SER A 187 -37.17 32.04 1.83
N ALA A 188 -37.09 32.99 2.75
CA ALA A 188 -38.00 34.13 2.73
C ALA A 188 -37.84 34.89 1.41
N ASP A 189 -38.83 34.79 0.52
CA ASP A 189 -39.00 35.76 -0.55
C ASP A 189 -39.30 37.11 0.09
N GLN A 190 -38.40 38.06 -0.13
CA GLN A 190 -38.69 39.48 0.07
C GLN A 190 -39.76 39.87 -0.95
N GLY A 191 -40.97 40.10 -0.46
CA GLY A 191 -42.06 40.64 -1.28
C GLY A 191 -41.70 42.04 -1.79
N GLU A 192 -41.61 42.18 -3.11
CA GLU A 192 -41.82 43.46 -3.79
C GLU A 192 -43.33 43.61 -4.01
N ASP A 193 -43.98 44.31 -3.09
CA ASP A 193 -45.27 44.96 -3.32
C ASP A 193 -45.10 46.43 -2.91
N GLU A 194 -44.62 47.26 -3.84
CA GLU A 194 -44.74 48.72 -3.75
C GLU A 194 -45.63 49.21 -4.90
N ALA A 195 -46.93 49.25 -4.61
CA ALA A 195 -47.89 50.02 -5.38
C ALA A 195 -47.64 51.52 -5.12
N ILE A 196 -47.30 52.27 -6.17
CA ILE A 196 -47.18 53.73 -6.13
C ILE A 196 -48.51 54.35 -6.64
N PRO A 197 -49.06 55.36 -5.96
CA PRO A 197 -50.35 56.00 -6.30
C PRO A 197 -50.31 56.88 -7.56
#